data_AF-S8AL10-F1
#
_entry.id   AF-S8AL10-F1
#
_cell.length_a   1.000
_cell.length_b   1.000
_cell.length_c   1.000
_cell.angle_alpha   90.00
_cell.angle_beta   90.00
_cell.angle_gamma   90.00
#
_symmetry.space_group_name_H-M   'P 1'
#
loop_
_entity.id
_entity.type
_entity.pdbx_description
1 polymer ?
#
loop_
_entity_poly.entity_id
_entity_poly.type
_entity_poly.pdbx_seq_one_letter_code
_entity_poly.pdbx_strand_id
1 'polypeptide(L)'
;MDTRGAAPRPATVGEIANILLATRGSQPPPTVSKNWPSKFVQRRDELRTRYSVRYDYQRVLNEDPKALRAWFATIQSVINKNGIQAEDIYNFDKTGFAIGLISSQKVVTRAEYYGRRRLLQLGNRE
;
A
#
# COMPACT_ATOMS: atom_id res chain seq x y z
N MET A 1 -5.49 17.32 -2.00
CA MET A 1 -4.67 16.23 -1.42
C MET A 1 -5.15 14.83 -1.81
N ASP A 2 -6.35 14.63 -2.41
CA ASP A 2 -7.00 13.30 -2.36
C ASP A 2 -7.52 12.67 -3.66
N THR A 3 -7.09 13.06 -4.85
CA THR A 3 -7.65 12.41 -6.06
C THR A 3 -6.69 11.52 -6.84
N ARG A 4 -5.37 11.76 -6.86
CA ARG A 4 -4.47 11.01 -7.79
C ARG A 4 -3.01 10.82 -7.33
N GLY A 5 -2.72 10.64 -6.05
CA GLY A 5 -1.34 10.47 -5.56
C GLY A 5 -1.18 9.58 -4.33
N ALA A 6 0.02 9.04 -4.14
CA ALA A 6 0.39 8.26 -2.96
C ALA A 6 0.28 9.12 -1.69
N ALA A 7 -0.24 8.53 -0.60
CA ALA A 7 -0.36 9.25 0.67
C ALA A 7 1.03 9.64 1.20
N PRO A 8 1.24 10.91 1.62
CA PRO A 8 2.54 11.35 2.09
C PRO A 8 2.93 10.63 3.39
N ARG A 9 4.19 10.24 3.48
CA ARG A 9 4.80 9.68 4.70
C ARG A 9 5.12 10.82 5.68
N PRO A 10 5.21 10.57 6.99
CA PRO A 10 5.69 11.57 7.94
C PRO A 10 7.05 12.17 7.57
N ALA A 11 7.97 11.38 7.02
CA ALA A 11 9.25 11.88 6.49
C ALA A 11 9.05 12.88 5.35
N THR A 12 8.22 12.53 4.36
CA THR A 12 7.87 13.39 3.23
C THR A 12 7.18 14.68 3.66
N VAL A 13 6.35 14.66 4.71
CA VAL A 13 5.77 15.88 5.31
C VAL A 13 6.86 16.80 5.87
N GLY A 14 7.89 16.24 6.53
CA GLY A 14 9.04 17.01 7.02
C GLY A 14 9.91 17.57 5.89
N GLU A 15 10.17 16.78 4.84
CA GLU A 15 10.90 17.22 3.64
C GLU A 15 10.20 18.40 2.96
N ILE A 16 8.89 18.29 2.73
CA ILE A 16 8.09 19.37 2.13
C ILE A 16 8.14 20.62 3.02
N ALA A 17 8.06 20.47 4.34
CA ALA A 17 8.17 21.62 5.26
C ALA A 17 9.54 22.30 5.16
N ASN A 18 10.63 21.53 5.07
CA ASN A 18 11.98 22.07 4.88
C ASN A 18 12.14 22.78 3.53
N ILE A 19 11.58 22.23 2.45
CA ILE A 19 11.58 22.89 1.13
C ILE A 19 10.87 24.24 1.22
N LEU A 20 9.68 24.29 1.83
CA LEU A 20 8.92 25.54 2.00
C LEU A 20 9.65 26.56 2.88
N LEU A 21 10.42 26.11 3.89
CA LEU A 21 11.24 27.01 4.72
C LEU A 21 12.44 27.55 3.95
N ALA A 22 13.08 26.74 3.11
CA ALA A 22 14.18 27.18 2.25
C ALA A 22 13.72 28.21 1.21
N THR A 23 12.53 28.06 0.64
CA THR A 23 11.96 29.05 -0.30
C THR A 23 11.71 30.42 0.34
N ARG A 24 11.60 30.51 1.67
CA ARG A 24 11.37 31.78 2.39
C ARG A 24 12.63 32.66 2.53
N GLY A 25 13.78 32.21 2.04
CA GLY A 25 14.97 33.05 1.85
C GLY A 25 15.86 33.24 3.08
N SER A 26 15.69 32.48 4.16
CA SER A 26 16.63 32.50 5.30
C SER A 26 17.92 31.75 4.98
N GLN A 27 19.08 32.29 5.38
CA GLN A 27 20.40 31.68 5.16
C GLN A 27 21.16 31.53 6.49
N PRO A 28 21.46 30.30 6.95
CA PRO A 28 20.98 29.03 6.41
C PRO A 28 19.46 28.85 6.65
N PRO A 29 18.76 28.08 5.81
CA PRO A 29 17.35 27.79 6.02
C PRO A 29 17.12 27.10 7.36
N PRO A 30 16.14 27.54 8.17
CA PRO A 30 15.74 26.77 9.34
C PRO A 30 15.15 25.44 8.90
N THR A 31 15.48 24.36 9.61
CA THR A 31 14.93 23.03 9.38
C THR A 31 13.99 22.62 10.50
N VAL A 32 12.97 21.82 10.18
CA VAL A 32 12.08 21.26 11.18
C VAL A 32 12.79 20.14 11.96
N SER A 33 12.50 20.05 13.26
CA SER A 33 13.05 18.97 14.09
C SER A 33 12.52 17.59 13.67
N LYS A 34 13.26 16.53 13.97
CA LYS A 34 12.92 15.12 13.65
C LYS A 34 11.48 14.74 14.07
N ASN A 35 11.01 15.26 15.20
CA ASN A 35 9.69 14.93 15.76
C ASN A 35 8.57 15.87 15.28
N TRP A 36 8.91 16.92 14.54
CA TRP A 36 7.95 17.93 14.08
C TRP A 36 6.83 17.32 13.21
N PRO A 37 7.07 16.42 12.24
CA PRO A 37 5.99 15.87 11.42
C PRO A 37 4.94 15.09 12.23
N SER A 38 5.40 14.31 13.22
CA SER A 38 4.51 13.58 14.13
C SER A 38 3.68 14.54 14.99
N LYS A 39 4.31 15.57 15.55
CA LYS A 39 3.62 16.60 16.36
C LYS A 39 2.64 17.41 15.52
N PHE A 40 2.99 17.73 14.27
CA PHE A 40 2.11 18.45 13.34
C PHE A 40 0.82 17.68 13.06
N VAL A 41 0.92 16.37 12.80
CA VAL A 41 -0.24 15.51 12.59
C VAL A 41 -1.07 15.37 13.87
N GLN A 42 -0.44 15.24 15.04
CA GLN A 42 -1.15 15.14 16.33
C GLN A 42 -1.93 16.41 16.71
N ARG A 43 -1.48 17.59 16.26
CA ARG A 43 -2.11 18.88 16.56
C ARG A 43 -3.33 19.20 15.68
N ARG A 44 -3.59 18.40 14.65
CA ARG A 44 -4.63 18.66 13.64
C ARG A 44 -5.63 17.51 13.67
N ASP A 45 -6.81 17.75 14.20
CA ASP A 45 -7.86 16.73 14.28
C ASP A 45 -8.31 16.23 12.90
N GLU A 46 -8.12 17.05 11.86
CA GLU A 46 -8.34 16.71 10.46
C GLU A 46 -7.35 15.69 9.90
N LEU A 47 -6.22 15.44 10.58
CA LEU A 47 -5.16 14.54 10.12
C LEU A 47 -5.03 13.35 11.05
N ARG A 48 -4.87 12.17 10.46
CA ARG A 48 -4.51 10.97 11.22
C ARG A 48 -3.42 10.19 10.51
N THR A 49 -2.63 9.50 11.31
CA THR A 49 -1.67 8.55 10.79
C THR A 49 -2.29 7.14 10.78
N ARG A 50 -2.08 6.41 9.68
CA ARG A 50 -2.61 5.06 9.47
C ARG A 50 -1.53 4.15 8.89
N TYR A 51 -1.61 2.86 9.19
CA TYR A 51 -0.79 1.86 8.53
C TYR A 51 -1.52 1.39 7.26
N SER A 52 -0.91 1.65 6.10
CA SER A 52 -1.32 1.09 4.83
C SER A 52 -0.64 -0.25 4.63
N VAL A 53 -1.41 -1.29 4.30
CA VAL A 53 -0.85 -2.54 3.79
C VAL A 53 -0.48 -2.29 2.33
N ARG A 54 0.74 -2.65 1.93
CA ARG A 54 1.11 -2.65 0.52
C ARG A 54 0.23 -3.70 -0.18
N TYR A 55 -0.66 -3.24 -1.05
CA TYR A 55 -1.34 -4.15 -1.95
C TYR A 55 -0.33 -4.54 -3.02
N ASP A 56 -0.18 -5.84 -3.26
CA ASP A 56 0.81 -6.34 -4.20
C ASP A 56 0.38 -5.96 -5.62
N TYR A 57 0.93 -4.86 -6.13
CA TYR A 57 0.63 -4.33 -7.46
C TYR A 57 0.95 -5.35 -8.57
N GLN A 58 1.91 -6.25 -8.31
CA GLN A 58 2.20 -7.38 -9.19
C GLN A 58 1.00 -8.34 -9.30
N ARG A 59 0.23 -8.55 -8.22
CA ARG A 59 -1.00 -9.36 -8.31
C ARG A 59 -2.04 -8.70 -9.22
N VAL A 60 -2.25 -7.38 -9.10
CA VAL A 60 -3.20 -6.65 -9.96
C VAL A 60 -2.81 -6.71 -11.43
N LEU A 61 -1.52 -6.57 -11.74
CA LEU A 61 -1.03 -6.62 -13.12
C LEU A 61 -1.08 -8.04 -13.71
N ASN A 62 -0.94 -9.07 -12.86
CA ASN A 62 -0.95 -10.48 -13.27
C ASN A 62 -2.35 -11.12 -13.23
N GLU A 63 -3.38 -10.41 -12.76
CA GLU A 63 -4.79 -10.81 -12.80
C GLU A 63 -5.39 -10.57 -14.21
N ASP A 64 -4.81 -11.15 -15.27
CA ASP A 64 -5.45 -11.17 -16.59
C ASP A 64 -6.69 -12.09 -16.54
N PRO A 65 -7.91 -11.57 -16.74
CA PRO A 65 -9.12 -12.38 -16.72
C PRO A 65 -9.08 -13.57 -17.70
N LYS A 66 -8.36 -13.45 -18.81
CA LYS A 66 -8.19 -14.54 -19.78
C LYS A 66 -7.29 -15.64 -19.21
N ALA A 67 -6.14 -15.27 -18.64
CA ALA A 67 -5.24 -16.21 -17.97
C ALA A 67 -5.92 -16.93 -16.80
N LEU A 68 -6.69 -16.21 -15.97
CA LEU A 68 -7.45 -16.80 -14.87
C LEU A 68 -8.48 -17.82 -15.37
N ARG A 69 -9.27 -17.48 -16.40
CA ARG A 69 -10.23 -18.41 -17.01
C ARG A 69 -9.56 -19.65 -17.58
N ALA A 70 -8.43 -19.49 -18.27
CA ALA A 70 -7.67 -20.61 -18.82
C ALA A 70 -7.11 -21.54 -17.72
N TRP A 71 -6.65 -20.96 -16.61
CA TRP A 71 -6.18 -21.71 -15.45
C TRP A 71 -7.31 -22.53 -14.82
N PHE A 72 -8.46 -21.92 -14.52
CA PHE A 72 -9.62 -22.64 -13.97
C PHE A 72 -10.12 -23.74 -14.92
N ALA A 73 -10.15 -23.49 -16.23
CA ALA A 73 -10.52 -24.51 -17.22
C ALA A 73 -9.56 -25.70 -17.20
N THR A 74 -8.25 -25.44 -17.04
CA THR A 74 -7.23 -26.49 -16.92
C THR A 74 -7.45 -27.32 -15.66
N ILE A 75 -7.66 -26.67 -14.52
CA ILE A 75 -7.94 -27.35 -13.24
C ILE A 75 -9.20 -28.22 -13.36
N GLN A 76 -10.28 -27.70 -13.95
CA GLN A 76 -11.52 -28.46 -14.13
C GLN A 76 -11.32 -29.69 -15.02
N SER A 77 -10.51 -29.58 -16.08
CA SER A 77 -10.17 -30.70 -16.95
C SER A 77 -9.42 -31.81 -16.19
N VAL A 78 -8.47 -31.43 -15.31
CA VAL A 78 -7.72 -32.37 -14.47
C VAL A 78 -8.64 -33.06 -13.44
N ILE A 79 -9.52 -32.29 -12.79
CA ILE A 79 -10.51 -32.82 -11.84
C ILE A 79 -11.39 -33.86 -12.53
N ASN A 80 -11.94 -33.52 -13.70
CA ASN A 80 -12.83 -34.41 -14.46
C ASN A 80 -12.08 -35.66 -14.96
N LYS A 81 -10.86 -35.51 -15.47
CA LYS A 81 -10.05 -36.62 -15.99
C LYS A 81 -9.69 -37.63 -14.92
N ASN A 82 -9.40 -37.14 -13.71
CA ASN A 82 -8.95 -37.98 -12.60
C ASN A 82 -10.10 -38.39 -11.66
N GLY A 83 -11.33 -37.94 -11.93
CA GLY A 83 -12.50 -38.24 -11.10
C GLY A 83 -12.36 -37.73 -9.66
N ILE A 84 -11.68 -36.60 -9.46
CA ILE A 84 -11.45 -36.02 -8.12
C ILE A 84 -12.81 -35.54 -7.59
N GLN A 85 -13.24 -36.07 -6.46
CA GLN A 85 -14.49 -35.67 -5.83
C GLN A 85 -14.30 -34.36 -5.06
N ALA A 86 -15.37 -33.61 -4.86
CA ALA A 86 -15.29 -32.31 -4.17
C ALA A 86 -14.78 -32.46 -2.73
N GLU A 87 -15.07 -33.60 -2.10
CA GLU A 87 -14.63 -33.96 -0.75
C GLU A 87 -13.12 -34.24 -0.67
N ASP A 88 -12.49 -34.53 -1.82
CA ASP A 88 -11.05 -34.81 -1.94
C ASP A 88 -10.25 -33.54 -2.33
N ILE A 89 -10.91 -32.38 -2.46
CA ILE A 89 -10.26 -31.11 -2.75
C ILE A 89 -9.94 -30.40 -1.42
N TYR A 90 -8.67 -30.48 -1.03
CA TYR A 90 -8.17 -29.80 0.17
C TYR A 90 -7.47 -28.50 -0.21
N ASN A 91 -7.82 -27.42 0.47
CA ASN A 91 -7.01 -26.21 0.42
C ASN A 91 -5.71 -26.49 1.18
N PHE A 92 -4.57 -26.42 0.50
CA PHE A 92 -3.27 -26.48 1.16
C PHE A 92 -2.83 -25.06 1.53
N ASP A 93 -3.58 -24.39 2.40
CA ASP A 93 -3.15 -23.14 3.02
C ASP A 93 -2.36 -23.44 4.28
N LYS A 94 -1.09 -23.82 4.09
CA LYS A 94 -0.18 -23.95 5.22
C LYS A 94 -0.14 -22.62 5.98
N THR A 95 -0.78 -22.61 7.15
CA THR A 95 -0.72 -21.53 8.13
C THR A 95 0.69 -21.52 8.71
N GLY A 96 1.47 -20.52 8.33
CA GLY A 96 2.84 -20.33 8.80
C GLY A 96 3.52 -19.25 7.98
N PHE A 97 3.30 -17.99 8.37
CA PHE A 97 3.97 -16.76 7.91
C PHE A 97 4.90 -16.93 6.70
N ALA A 98 4.43 -16.54 5.51
CA ALA A 98 5.32 -16.35 4.37
C ALA A 98 6.22 -15.13 4.61
N ILE A 99 7.48 -15.41 4.89
CA ILE A 99 8.63 -14.50 4.86
C ILE A 99 8.69 -13.85 3.46
N GLY A 100 8.36 -12.55 3.40
CA GLY A 100 8.33 -11.82 2.13
C GLY A 100 7.57 -10.48 2.15
N LEU A 101 7.95 -9.58 3.05
CA LEU A 101 7.88 -8.11 2.81
C LEU A 101 6.54 -7.45 2.42
N ILE A 102 5.38 -7.87 2.94
CA ILE A 102 4.21 -6.97 3.00
C ILE A 102 4.42 -5.98 4.15
N SER A 103 5.40 -5.09 4.00
CA SER A 103 5.69 -4.05 5.00
C SER A 103 4.52 -3.08 5.06
N SER A 104 3.81 -3.06 6.19
CA SER A 104 2.83 -2.01 6.46
C SER A 104 3.55 -0.66 6.56
N GLN A 105 3.17 0.31 5.75
CA GLN A 105 3.77 1.65 5.78
C GLN A 105 2.89 2.65 6.51
N LYS A 106 3.51 3.48 7.35
CA LYS A 106 2.84 4.56 8.09
C LYS A 106 2.65 5.77 7.18
N VAL A 107 1.39 6.14 6.92
CA VAL A 107 1.00 7.25 6.03
C VAL A 107 0.10 8.25 6.72
N VAL A 108 0.16 9.52 6.31
CA VAL A 108 -0.70 10.60 6.80
C VAL A 108 -1.92 10.72 5.90
N THR A 109 -3.12 10.73 6.48
CA THR A 109 -4.41 10.77 5.80
C THR A 109 -5.36 11.74 6.50
N ARG A 110 -6.45 12.12 5.83
CA ARG A 110 -7.56 12.83 6.49
C ARG A 110 -8.22 11.97 7.56
N ALA A 111 -8.71 12.59 8.63
CA ALA A 111 -9.31 11.92 9.78
C ALA A 111 -10.66 11.29 9.47
N GLU A 112 -11.43 11.90 8.55
CA GLU A 112 -12.75 11.44 8.09
C GLU A 112 -12.68 10.18 7.19
N TYR A 113 -11.49 9.72 6.83
CA TYR A 113 -11.34 8.59 5.92
C TYR A 113 -11.58 7.26 6.65
N TYR A 114 -12.74 6.63 6.40
CA TYR A 114 -13.11 5.31 6.89
C TYR A 114 -12.60 4.22 5.92
N GLY A 115 -11.42 3.64 6.19
CA GLY A 115 -10.92 2.46 5.47
C GLY A 115 -9.39 2.30 5.45
N ARG A 116 -8.88 1.07 5.24
CA ARG A 116 -7.47 0.85 4.88
C ARG A 116 -7.26 1.31 3.43
N ARG A 117 -6.48 2.38 3.24
CA ARG A 117 -6.11 2.85 1.90
C ARG A 117 -5.26 1.78 1.20
N ARG A 118 -5.61 1.42 -0.04
CA ARG A 118 -4.70 0.72 -0.96
C ARG A 118 -3.85 1.80 -1.61
N LEU A 119 -2.54 1.78 -1.39
CA LEU A 119 -1.62 2.66 -2.10
C LEU A 119 -1.44 2.11 -3.51
N LEU A 120 -1.97 2.81 -4.52
CA LEU A 120 -1.56 2.62 -5.90
C LEU A 120 -0.12 3.13 -6.04
N GLN A 121 0.78 2.25 -6.46
CA GLN A 121 2.14 2.63 -6.82
C GLN A 121 2.10 3.34 -8.17
N LEU A 122 2.78 4.48 -8.30
CA LEU A 122 3.14 5.01 -9.61
C LEU A 122 4.24 4.09 -10.13
N GLY A 123 3.95 3.33 -11.18
CA GLY A 123 4.89 2.37 -11.75
C GLY A 123 6.23 3.04 -12.07
N ASN A 124 7.32 2.43 -11.62
CA ASN A 124 8.65 2.78 -12.10
C ASN A 124 8.66 2.58 -13.62
N ARG A 125 8.76 3.68 -14.37
CA ARG A 125 9.26 3.66 -15.74
C ARG A 125 10.78 3.78 -15.65
N GLU A 126 11.44 2.64 -15.69
CA GLU A 126 12.66 2.45 -16.47
C GLU A 126 12.41 1.28 -17.42
#